data_AF-A0AAJ8M4W5-F1
#
_entry.id   AF-A0AAJ8M4W5-F1
#
_cell.length_a   1.000
_cell.length_b   1.000
_cell.length_c   1.000
_cell.angle_alpha   90.00
_cell.angle_beta   90.00
_cell.angle_gamma   90.00
#
_symmetry.space_group_name_H-M   'P 1'
#
loop_
_entity.id
_entity.type
_entity.pdbx_description
1 polymer ?
#
loop_
_entity_poly.entity_id
_entity_poly.type
_entity_poly.pdbx_seq_one_letter_code
_entity_poly.pdbx_strand_id
1 'polypeptide(L)'
;MSFLNWQRGRTIRTRKATEDKDINELRKISALPGGFGGEQERRMAWGVLLGIERIEKDEEEYKVHKDEDQVRLDTNRSFVTYPKNVAADNKEKMQEDLQELIVGVLRKYPSLSYFQGYHDILSVFYLTFISQGTSQKDSAEWSDLKRCAEAVSLNRVRDAMGSGMEGMMGLLCEYSKQQI
;
A
#
# COMPACT_ATOMS: atom_id res chain seq x y z
N MET A 1 -26.34 4.06 -21.75
CA MET A 1 -26.20 4.04 -20.27
C MET A 1 -25.40 5.29 -19.89
N SER A 2 -25.91 6.18 -19.03
CA SER A 2 -25.19 7.42 -18.67
C SER A 2 -23.97 7.12 -17.80
N PHE A 3 -22.94 7.96 -17.87
CA PHE A 3 -21.72 7.85 -17.04
C PHE A 3 -22.03 7.76 -15.54
N LEU A 4 -22.96 8.57 -15.06
CA LEU A 4 -23.44 8.57 -13.67
C LEU A 4 -24.08 7.24 -13.25
N ASN A 5 -24.88 6.63 -14.12
CA ASN A 5 -25.52 5.33 -13.82
C ASN A 5 -24.48 4.20 -13.76
N TRP A 6 -23.47 4.27 -14.61
CA TRP A 6 -22.38 3.31 -14.61
C TRP A 6 -21.50 3.43 -13.35
N GLN A 7 -21.15 4.65 -12.93
CA GLN A 7 -20.41 4.88 -11.69
C GLN A 7 -21.17 4.35 -10.47
N ARG A 8 -22.47 4.65 -10.38
CA ARG A 8 -23.31 4.18 -9.27
C ARG A 8 -23.41 2.65 -9.24
N GLY A 9 -23.66 2.02 -10.39
CA GLY A 9 -23.75 0.56 -10.50
C GLY A 9 -22.45 -0.13 -10.08
N ARG A 10 -21.30 0.45 -10.45
CA ARG A 10 -19.98 -0.02 -9.98
C ARG A 10 -19.84 0.08 -8.48
N THR A 11 -20.09 1.25 -7.90
CA THR A 11 -19.89 1.47 -6.45
C THR A 11 -20.68 0.44 -5.65
N ILE A 12 -21.93 0.20 -6.03
CA ILE A 12 -22.78 -0.83 -5.40
C ILE A 12 -22.16 -2.22 -5.58
N ARG A 13 -21.70 -2.56 -6.79
CA ARG A 13 -21.07 -3.85 -7.07
C ARG A 13 -19.78 -4.07 -6.26
N THR A 14 -18.91 -3.06 -6.16
CA THR A 14 -17.67 -3.14 -5.38
C THR A 14 -17.94 -3.32 -3.90
N ARG A 15 -18.88 -2.54 -3.34
CA ARG A 15 -19.24 -2.65 -1.92
C ARG A 15 -19.80 -4.02 -1.59
N LYS A 16 -20.75 -4.50 -2.40
CA LYS A 16 -21.31 -5.85 -2.24
C LYS A 16 -20.22 -6.93 -2.30
N ALA A 17 -19.33 -6.88 -3.30
CA ALA A 17 -18.24 -7.84 -3.42
C ALA A 17 -17.26 -7.77 -2.23
N THR A 18 -17.08 -6.59 -1.63
CA THR A 18 -16.27 -6.44 -0.41
C THR A 18 -16.98 -7.05 0.80
N GLU A 19 -18.25 -6.75 1.00
CA GLU A 19 -19.08 -7.28 2.10
C GLU A 19 -19.15 -8.81 2.06
N ASP A 20 -19.37 -9.36 0.87
CA ASP A 20 -19.41 -10.81 0.61
C ASP A 20 -18.02 -11.46 0.62
N LYS A 21 -16.94 -10.67 0.72
CA LYS A 21 -15.53 -11.09 0.58
C LYS A 21 -15.28 -11.91 -0.70
N ASP A 22 -15.99 -11.57 -1.76
CA ASP A 22 -15.89 -12.23 -3.06
C ASP A 22 -14.65 -11.74 -3.82
N ILE A 23 -13.52 -12.41 -3.55
CA ILE A 23 -12.23 -12.13 -4.19
C ILE A 23 -12.30 -12.25 -5.71
N ASN A 24 -13.08 -13.20 -6.24
CA ASN A 24 -13.17 -13.43 -7.67
C ASN A 24 -13.91 -12.28 -8.36
N GLU A 25 -14.97 -11.76 -7.74
CA GLU A 25 -15.69 -10.61 -8.25
C GLU A 25 -14.86 -9.32 -8.14
N LEU A 26 -14.15 -9.10 -7.03
CA LEU A 26 -13.23 -7.97 -6.89
C LEU A 26 -12.14 -7.98 -7.98
N ARG A 27 -11.58 -9.14 -8.32
CA ARG A 27 -10.62 -9.27 -9.45
C ARG A 27 -11.24 -8.91 -10.80
N LYS A 28 -12.50 -9.27 -11.04
CA LYS A 28 -13.19 -8.86 -12.28
C LYS A 28 -13.40 -7.37 -12.32
N ILE A 29 -13.82 -6.76 -11.20
CA ILE A 29 -14.04 -5.31 -11.10
C ILE A 29 -12.73 -4.54 -11.30
N SER A 30 -11.61 -5.02 -10.76
CA SER A 30 -10.31 -4.34 -10.91
C SER A 30 -9.86 -4.24 -12.36
N ALA A 31 -10.24 -5.20 -13.21
CA ALA A 31 -9.91 -5.21 -14.63
C ALA A 31 -10.82 -4.30 -15.49
N LEU A 32 -11.91 -3.76 -14.93
CA LEU A 32 -12.81 -2.85 -15.67
C LEU A 32 -12.25 -1.43 -15.72
N PRO A 33 -12.59 -0.63 -16.76
CA PRO A 33 -12.15 0.76 -16.87
C PRO A 33 -12.48 1.58 -15.64
N GLY A 34 -11.48 2.12 -14.92
CA GLY A 34 -11.68 2.86 -13.66
C GLY A 34 -11.85 1.99 -12.41
N GLY A 35 -11.54 0.68 -12.51
CA GLY A 35 -11.36 -0.24 -11.40
C GLY A 35 -12.48 -0.24 -10.36
N PHE A 36 -12.11 -0.14 -9.10
CA PHE A 36 -13.02 -0.21 -7.95
C PHE A 36 -13.95 1.01 -7.79
N GLY A 37 -13.65 2.13 -8.44
CA GLY A 37 -14.38 3.39 -8.27
C GLY A 37 -13.64 4.39 -7.39
N GLY A 38 -14.33 4.97 -6.41
CA GLY A 38 -13.83 6.04 -5.56
C GLY A 38 -12.82 5.60 -4.51
N GLU A 39 -12.37 6.54 -3.68
CA GLU A 39 -11.43 6.30 -2.58
C GLU A 39 -11.97 5.27 -1.60
N GLN A 40 -13.21 5.46 -1.11
CA GLN A 40 -13.85 4.55 -0.16
C GLN A 40 -13.90 3.11 -0.69
N GLU A 41 -14.30 2.93 -1.94
CA GLU A 41 -14.40 1.59 -2.55
C GLU A 41 -13.02 0.95 -2.73
N ARG A 42 -11.98 1.73 -3.05
CA ARG A 42 -10.61 1.22 -3.13
C ARG A 42 -10.10 0.78 -1.76
N ARG A 43 -10.30 1.57 -0.70
CA ARG A 43 -9.88 1.21 0.67
C ARG A 43 -10.48 -0.12 1.11
N MET A 44 -11.78 -0.25 0.94
CA MET A 44 -12.55 -1.47 1.22
C MET A 44 -12.03 -2.67 0.42
N ALA A 45 -11.94 -2.53 -0.91
CA ALA A 45 -11.50 -3.62 -1.78
C ALA A 45 -10.06 -4.05 -1.50
N TRP A 46 -9.15 -3.11 -1.25
CA TRP A 46 -7.74 -3.41 -0.96
C TRP A 46 -7.59 -4.14 0.39
N GLY A 47 -8.33 -3.71 1.41
CA GLY A 47 -8.33 -4.41 2.70
C GLY A 47 -8.73 -5.89 2.56
N VAL A 48 -9.79 -6.18 1.80
CA VAL A 48 -10.23 -7.55 1.53
C VAL A 48 -9.22 -8.32 0.66
N LEU A 49 -8.71 -7.73 -0.42
CA LEU A 49 -7.77 -8.39 -1.33
C LEU A 49 -6.42 -8.72 -0.69
N LEU A 50 -6.01 -7.95 0.30
CA LEU A 50 -4.78 -8.18 1.07
C LEU A 50 -5.02 -8.98 2.34
N GLY A 51 -6.28 -9.23 2.71
CA GLY A 51 -6.64 -10.03 3.88
C GLY A 51 -6.24 -9.40 5.21
N ILE A 52 -6.30 -8.06 5.30
CA ILE A 52 -5.80 -7.31 6.48
C ILE A 52 -6.51 -7.64 7.79
N GLU A 53 -7.72 -8.19 7.74
CA GLU A 53 -8.46 -8.64 8.92
C GLU A 53 -7.74 -9.76 9.69
N ARG A 54 -6.84 -10.49 9.01
CA ARG A 54 -6.04 -11.56 9.61
C ARG A 54 -4.78 -11.03 10.31
N ILE A 55 -4.49 -9.75 10.15
CA ILE A 55 -3.31 -9.11 10.71
C ILE A 55 -3.71 -8.48 12.05
N GLU A 56 -3.08 -8.96 13.12
CA GLU A 56 -3.32 -8.45 14.46
C GLU A 56 -2.81 -7.01 14.58
N LYS A 57 -3.45 -6.24 15.48
CA LYS A 57 -2.92 -4.93 15.82
C LYS A 57 -1.62 -5.12 16.57
N ASP A 58 -0.67 -4.29 16.22
CA ASP A 58 0.64 -4.30 16.84
C ASP A 58 0.79 -3.08 17.74
N GLU A 59 1.12 -3.35 19.00
CA GLU A 59 1.32 -2.36 20.06
C GLU A 59 2.75 -2.42 20.62
N GLU A 60 3.62 -3.25 20.02
CA GLU A 60 4.99 -3.41 20.50
C GLU A 60 5.91 -2.26 20.05
N GLU A 61 6.81 -1.89 20.95
CA GLU A 61 7.87 -0.94 20.64
C GLU A 61 9.14 -1.70 20.19
N TYR A 62 9.52 -1.47 18.94
CA TYR A 62 10.64 -2.17 18.31
C TYR A 62 11.92 -1.34 18.29
N LYS A 63 13.06 -2.05 18.20
CA LYS A 63 14.39 -1.42 18.05
C LYS A 63 14.50 -0.68 16.72
N VAL A 64 15.37 0.32 16.71
CA VAL A 64 15.74 1.09 15.51
C VAL A 64 16.26 0.15 14.43
N HIS A 65 15.77 0.34 13.21
CA HIS A 65 16.17 -0.42 12.04
C HIS A 65 17.41 0.21 11.36
N LYS A 66 18.27 -0.62 10.78
CA LYS A 66 19.52 -0.17 10.11
C LYS A 66 19.30 0.76 8.92
N ASP A 67 18.15 0.67 8.26
CA ASP A 67 17.86 1.37 6.99
C ASP A 67 17.06 2.66 7.16
N GLU A 68 16.78 3.12 8.39
CA GLU A 68 15.93 4.31 8.64
C GLU A 68 16.44 5.59 8.00
N ASP A 69 17.76 5.77 7.92
CA ASP A 69 18.37 6.94 7.26
C ASP A 69 18.10 6.93 5.74
N GLN A 70 18.16 5.77 5.10
CA GLN A 70 17.85 5.63 3.68
C GLN A 70 16.37 5.89 3.42
N VAL A 71 15.49 5.38 4.29
CA VAL A 71 14.05 5.65 4.21
C VAL A 71 13.78 7.16 4.27
N ARG A 72 14.38 7.87 5.24
CA ARG A 72 14.21 9.33 5.39
C ARG A 72 14.64 10.08 4.13
N LEU A 73 15.76 9.72 3.53
CA LEU A 73 16.23 10.38 2.30
C LEU A 73 15.27 10.16 1.12
N ASP A 74 14.69 8.98 1.01
CA ASP A 74 13.74 8.62 -0.06
C ASP A 74 12.37 9.27 0.15
N THR A 75 11.84 9.28 1.37
CA THR A 75 10.54 9.91 1.68
C THR A 75 10.58 11.42 1.55
N ASN A 76 11.70 12.08 1.88
CA ASN A 76 11.88 13.51 1.66
C ASN A 76 11.81 13.91 0.17
N ARG A 77 12.05 12.97 -0.74
CA ARG A 77 11.90 13.15 -2.20
C ARG A 77 10.52 12.75 -2.73
N SER A 78 9.65 12.21 -1.88
CA SER A 78 8.30 11.81 -2.24
C SER A 78 7.34 12.99 -2.35
N PHE A 79 6.19 12.78 -3.00
CA PHE A 79 5.11 13.77 -3.17
C PHE A 79 5.50 15.09 -3.86
N VAL A 80 6.54 15.09 -4.71
CA VAL A 80 6.97 16.29 -5.45
C VAL A 80 6.04 16.61 -6.62
N THR A 81 5.62 15.59 -7.37
CA THR A 81 4.81 15.76 -8.59
C THR A 81 3.31 15.56 -8.36
N TYR A 82 2.95 14.71 -7.40
CA TYR A 82 1.58 14.39 -7.05
C TYR A 82 1.50 14.14 -5.54
N PRO A 83 0.44 14.60 -4.85
CA PRO A 83 -0.76 15.25 -5.37
C PRO A 83 -0.55 16.72 -5.79
N LYS A 84 -1.35 17.18 -6.76
CA LYS A 84 -1.34 18.59 -7.18
C LYS A 84 -2.03 19.45 -6.12
N ASN A 85 -1.53 20.65 -5.88
CA ASN A 85 -2.09 21.66 -4.96
C ASN A 85 -2.04 21.29 -3.47
N VAL A 86 -1.07 20.50 -3.05
CA VAL A 86 -0.81 20.26 -1.61
C VAL A 86 -0.03 21.45 -1.05
N ALA A 87 -0.52 22.04 0.05
CA ALA A 87 0.21 23.06 0.79
C ALA A 87 1.55 22.49 1.31
N ALA A 88 2.60 23.32 1.40
CA ALA A 88 3.93 22.87 1.81
C ALA A 88 3.92 22.11 3.15
N ASP A 89 3.24 22.66 4.17
CA ASP A 89 3.10 22.05 5.49
C ASP A 89 2.41 20.67 5.44
N ASN A 90 1.41 20.52 4.57
CA ASN A 90 0.74 19.24 4.37
C ASN A 90 1.66 18.22 3.69
N LYS A 91 2.55 18.68 2.80
CA LYS A 91 3.51 17.80 2.13
C LYS A 91 4.54 17.25 3.11
N GLU A 92 5.12 18.09 3.97
CA GLU A 92 6.08 17.64 5.00
C GLU A 92 5.43 16.59 5.90
N LYS A 93 4.21 16.85 6.38
CA LYS A 93 3.45 15.88 7.16
C LYS A 93 3.23 14.55 6.42
N MET A 94 2.90 14.59 5.13
CA MET A 94 2.75 13.37 4.34
C MET A 94 4.07 12.59 4.20
N GLN A 95 5.20 13.28 4.08
CA GLN A 95 6.52 12.65 4.00
C GLN A 95 6.91 12.01 5.34
N GLU A 96 6.62 12.68 6.47
CA GLU A 96 6.79 12.14 7.82
C GLU A 96 5.90 10.92 8.06
N ASP A 97 4.62 11.01 7.70
CA ASP A 97 3.69 9.88 7.83
C ASP A 97 4.16 8.69 6.96
N LEU A 98 4.59 8.93 5.71
CA LEU A 98 5.12 7.87 4.86
C LEU A 98 6.39 7.23 5.44
N GLN A 99 7.27 8.04 6.03
CA GLN A 99 8.46 7.53 6.73
C GLN A 99 8.06 6.65 7.90
N GLU A 100 7.15 7.11 8.77
CA GLU A 100 6.66 6.33 9.91
C GLU A 100 6.05 5.00 9.48
N LEU A 101 5.26 5.00 8.40
CA LEU A 101 4.66 3.79 7.84
C LEU A 101 5.73 2.77 7.41
N ILE A 102 6.74 3.21 6.65
CA ILE A 102 7.82 2.35 6.15
C ILE A 102 8.66 1.83 7.32
N VAL A 103 9.08 2.72 8.22
CA VAL A 103 9.90 2.38 9.39
C VAL A 103 9.15 1.42 10.31
N GLY A 104 7.85 1.62 10.52
CA GLY A 104 7.03 0.70 11.32
C GLY A 104 7.08 -0.74 10.81
N VAL A 105 6.98 -0.94 9.49
CA VAL A 105 7.12 -2.27 8.88
C VAL A 105 8.52 -2.85 9.09
N LEU A 106 9.57 -2.06 8.83
CA LEU A 106 10.95 -2.53 8.94
C LEU A 106 11.34 -2.87 10.38
N ARG A 107 10.88 -2.08 11.36
CA ARG A 107 11.14 -2.34 12.76
C ARG A 107 10.42 -3.59 13.27
N LYS A 108 9.17 -3.80 12.83
CA LYS A 108 8.39 -5.02 13.12
C LYS A 108 9.04 -6.27 12.51
N TYR A 109 9.62 -6.13 11.32
CA TYR A 109 10.29 -7.22 10.60
C TYR A 109 11.77 -6.91 10.34
N PRO A 110 12.64 -7.00 11.36
CA PRO A 110 14.05 -6.59 11.26
C PRO A 110 14.89 -7.45 10.29
N SER A 111 14.35 -8.54 9.78
CA SER A 111 14.97 -9.34 8.71
C SER A 111 14.80 -8.72 7.31
N LEU A 112 13.84 -7.81 7.13
CA LEU A 112 13.62 -7.12 5.86
C LEU A 112 14.68 -6.03 5.68
N SER A 113 15.24 -5.93 4.49
CA SER A 113 16.12 -4.82 4.11
C SER A 113 15.37 -3.87 3.16
N TYR A 114 15.54 -2.57 3.36
CA TYR A 114 14.91 -1.56 2.50
C TYR A 114 15.51 -1.60 1.08
N PHE A 115 14.66 -1.44 0.06
CA PHE A 115 15.10 -1.24 -1.32
C PHE A 115 14.56 0.07 -1.88
N GLN A 116 15.34 0.70 -2.77
CA GLN A 116 14.96 1.95 -3.42
C GLN A 116 13.75 1.73 -4.34
N GLY A 117 12.69 2.52 -4.11
CA GLY A 117 11.39 2.39 -4.78
C GLY A 117 10.30 1.75 -3.91
N TYR A 118 10.64 1.21 -2.74
CA TYR A 118 9.63 0.74 -1.79
C TYR A 118 8.71 1.89 -1.31
N HIS A 119 9.28 3.10 -1.17
CA HIS A 119 8.50 4.29 -0.82
C HIS A 119 7.46 4.65 -1.89
N ASP A 120 7.75 4.44 -3.18
CA ASP A 120 6.79 4.68 -4.25
C ASP A 120 5.58 3.75 -4.13
N ILE A 121 5.81 2.47 -3.82
CA ILE A 121 4.74 1.49 -3.58
C ILE A 121 3.87 1.96 -2.42
N LEU A 122 4.47 2.22 -1.24
CA LEU A 122 3.70 2.62 -0.06
C LEU A 122 3.05 4.00 -0.20
N SER A 123 3.58 4.90 -1.03
CA SER A 123 2.91 6.18 -1.33
C SER A 123 1.55 5.99 -1.99
N VAL A 124 1.38 4.96 -2.84
CA VAL A 124 0.09 4.64 -3.48
C VAL A 124 -0.91 4.15 -2.45
N PHE A 125 -0.48 3.31 -1.51
CA PHE A 125 -1.31 2.89 -0.39
C PHE A 125 -1.68 4.09 0.48
N TYR A 126 -0.70 4.90 0.87
CA TYR A 126 -0.91 6.10 1.67
C TYR A 126 -1.97 7.02 1.04
N LEU A 127 -1.83 7.35 -0.24
CA LEU A 127 -2.78 8.19 -0.97
C LEU A 127 -4.15 7.54 -1.24
N THR A 128 -4.24 6.22 -1.12
CA THR A 128 -5.51 5.49 -1.24
C THR A 128 -6.26 5.47 0.09
N PHE A 129 -5.56 5.38 1.21
CA PHE A 129 -6.15 5.25 2.54
C PHE A 129 -6.38 6.59 3.24
N ILE A 130 -5.49 7.55 3.01
CA ILE A 130 -5.44 8.84 3.69
C ILE A 130 -5.87 9.94 2.73
N SER A 131 -7.05 10.50 2.98
CA SER A 131 -7.51 11.70 2.28
C SER A 131 -6.59 12.88 2.63
N GLN A 132 -6.29 13.70 1.62
CA GLN A 132 -5.38 14.84 1.77
C GLN A 132 -5.84 15.77 2.90
N GLY A 133 -4.97 15.98 3.89
CA GLY A 133 -5.20 16.93 4.98
C GLY A 133 -5.96 16.38 6.20
N THR A 134 -6.33 15.09 6.25
CA THR A 134 -7.05 14.52 7.40
C THR A 134 -6.30 13.40 8.13
N SER A 135 -4.97 13.27 7.96
CA SER A 135 -4.17 12.28 8.70
C SER A 135 -4.34 12.44 10.21
N GLN A 136 -5.16 11.56 10.79
CA GLN A 136 -5.24 11.30 12.22
C GLN A 136 -4.64 9.90 12.43
N LYS A 137 -3.52 9.82 13.16
CA LYS A 137 -2.77 8.57 13.35
C LYS A 137 -3.57 7.52 14.15
N ASP A 138 -4.54 7.96 14.93
CA ASP A 138 -5.45 7.06 15.68
C ASP A 138 -6.69 6.62 14.87
N SER A 139 -6.77 6.99 13.59
CA SER A 139 -7.89 6.60 12.73
C SER A 139 -7.88 5.11 12.35
N ALA A 140 -9.06 4.57 12.05
CA ALA A 140 -9.19 3.22 11.50
C ALA A 140 -8.44 3.10 10.16
N GLU A 141 -8.46 4.16 9.35
CA GLU A 141 -7.73 4.28 8.10
C GLU A 141 -6.23 4.06 8.25
N TRP A 142 -5.62 4.67 9.26
CA TRP A 142 -4.18 4.49 9.53
C TRP A 142 -3.87 3.06 9.96
N SER A 143 -4.72 2.49 10.81
CA SER A 143 -4.59 1.08 11.22
C SER A 143 -4.67 0.13 10.03
N ASP A 144 -5.63 0.34 9.12
CA ASP A 144 -5.79 -0.49 7.93
C ASP A 144 -4.65 -0.29 6.94
N LEU A 145 -4.13 0.93 6.82
CA LEU A 145 -2.95 1.24 6.02
C LEU A 145 -1.70 0.50 6.53
N LYS A 146 -1.45 0.52 7.86
CA LYS A 146 -0.33 -0.24 8.46
C LYS A 146 -0.44 -1.74 8.15
N ARG A 147 -1.63 -2.31 8.28
CA ARG A 147 -1.87 -3.73 7.95
C ARG A 147 -1.71 -4.01 6.46
N CYS A 148 -2.14 -3.11 5.58
CA CYS A 148 -1.91 -3.23 4.15
C CYS A 148 -0.42 -3.19 3.81
N ALA A 149 0.33 -2.28 4.43
CA ALA A 149 1.78 -2.15 4.26
C ALA A 149 2.50 -3.42 4.71
N GLU A 150 2.11 -4.00 5.84
CA GLU A 150 2.60 -5.30 6.29
C GLU A 150 2.26 -6.42 5.29
N ALA A 151 0.99 -6.53 4.89
CA ALA A 151 0.53 -7.57 3.97
C ALA A 151 1.28 -7.54 2.64
N VAL A 152 1.46 -6.35 2.05
CA VAL A 152 2.18 -6.23 0.77
C VAL A 152 3.66 -6.53 0.92
N SER A 153 4.27 -6.09 2.04
CA SER A 153 5.68 -6.32 2.34
C SER A 153 6.01 -7.80 2.45
N LEU A 154 5.21 -8.55 3.22
CA LEU A 154 5.49 -9.95 3.49
C LEU A 154 5.07 -10.89 2.35
N ASN A 155 4.05 -10.52 1.57
CA ASN A 155 3.46 -11.44 0.59
C ASN A 155 3.69 -11.05 -0.87
N ARG A 156 4.14 -9.83 -1.18
CA ARG A 156 4.30 -9.36 -2.57
C ARG A 156 5.68 -8.84 -2.91
N VAL A 157 6.31 -8.10 -1.99
CA VAL A 157 7.64 -7.50 -2.25
C VAL A 157 8.74 -8.08 -1.37
N ARG A 158 8.45 -9.09 -0.56
CA ARG A 158 9.39 -9.72 0.37
C ARG A 158 10.69 -10.13 -0.30
N ASP A 159 10.60 -10.73 -1.48
CA ASP A 159 11.76 -11.25 -2.19
C ASP A 159 12.68 -10.13 -2.72
N ALA A 160 12.16 -8.89 -2.84
CA ALA A 160 12.94 -7.69 -3.11
C ALA A 160 13.53 -7.05 -1.84
N MET A 161 13.06 -7.46 -0.65
CA MET A 161 13.50 -6.98 0.67
C MET A 161 14.49 -7.94 1.34
N GLY A 162 15.09 -8.86 0.59
CA GLY A 162 16.19 -9.70 1.08
C GLY A 162 17.49 -8.90 1.27
N SER A 163 18.43 -9.45 2.04
CA SER A 163 19.77 -8.86 2.19
C SER A 163 20.63 -8.94 0.92
N GLY A 164 20.19 -9.66 -0.11
CA GLY A 164 20.81 -9.76 -1.43
C GLY A 164 19.76 -9.84 -2.56
N MET A 165 20.21 -9.74 -3.81
CA MET A 165 19.33 -9.81 -5.00
C MET A 165 18.87 -11.24 -5.36
N GLU A 166 19.19 -12.24 -4.54
CA GLU A 166 18.95 -13.66 -4.84
C GLU A 166 17.46 -13.98 -5.06
N GLY A 167 16.56 -13.36 -4.27
CA GLY A 167 15.11 -13.50 -4.45
C GLY A 167 14.62 -12.96 -5.80
N MET A 168 15.15 -11.81 -6.21
CA MET A 168 14.82 -11.19 -7.51
C MET A 168 15.45 -11.94 -8.70
N MET A 169 16.64 -12.51 -8.52
CA MET A 169 17.30 -13.34 -9.54
C MET A 169 16.55 -14.65 -9.80
N GLY A 170 15.91 -15.24 -8.77
CA GLY A 170 15.04 -16.41 -8.93
C GLY A 170 13.89 -16.15 -9.92
N LEU A 171 13.25 -14.97 -9.84
CA LEU A 171 12.18 -14.57 -10.76
C LEU A 171 12.66 -14.40 -12.20
N LEU A 172 13.89 -13.91 -12.40
CA LEU A 172 14.49 -13.78 -13.74
C LEU A 172 14.88 -15.14 -14.34
N CYS A 173 15.30 -16.09 -13.50
CA CYS A 173 15.71 -17.43 -13.95
C CYS A 173 14.52 -18.32 -14.35
N GLU A 174 13.33 -18.13 -13.77
CA GLU A 174 12.14 -18.84 -14.22
C GLU A 174 11.66 -18.38 -15.60
N TYR A 175 11.83 -17.10 -15.94
CA TYR A 175 11.46 -16.57 -17.26
C TYR A 175 12.32 -17.13 -18.40
N SER A 176 13.59 -17.47 -18.15
CA SER A 176 14.45 -18.06 -19.19
C SER A 176 14.12 -19.53 -19.49
N LYS A 177 13.43 -20.23 -18.58
CA LYS A 177 13.00 -21.63 -18.77
C LYS A 177 11.63 -21.78 -19.42
N GLN A 178 10.87 -20.70 -19.58
CA GLN A 178 9.57 -20.72 -20.28
C GLN A 178 9.67 -20.30 -21.77
N GLN A 179 10.87 -20.07 -22.29
CA GLN A 179 11.11 -19.72 -23.71
C GLN A 179 11.90 -20.78 -24.49
N ILE A 180 12.03 -22.01 -23.97
CA ILE A 180 12.67 -23.14 -24.67
C ILE A 180 11.68 -24.30 -24.78
#